data_AF-Q9FMM5-F1
#
_entry.id   AF-Q9FMM5-F1
#
_cell.length_a   1.000
_cell.length_b   1.000
_cell.length_c   1.000
_cell.angle_alpha   90.00
_cell.angle_beta   90.00
_cell.angle_gamma   90.00
#
_symmetry.space_group_name_H-M   'P 1'
#
loop_
_entity.id
_entity.type
_entity.pdbx_description
1 polymer ?
#
loop_
_entity_poly.entity_id
_entity_poly.type
_entity_poly.pdbx_seq_one_letter_code
_entity_poly.pdbx_strand_id
1 'polypeptide(L)'
;MFLLNVAQMDLLGFYSCWNGYQKQRSTEVIVIKDTSTDPNLIIVSFRGTDPFDADDWCTDLDLSWYEVKNVGKIHGGFMKALGLQKEGWPKEVNLDETQNATTLYAYYTVRRHLKEILDQNPTSKFILTGHSLGGALAILFTAVLVMHDEEQMLERLEGVYTFGQPRVGDEEFGNFMKDSLKKFDVKYERYVYCNDMVPRLPFDDKTLMFKHFGACLYYDSFYKGKVTYLTRILIKF
;
A
#
# COMPACT_ATOMS: atom_id res chain seq x y z
N MET A 1 1.69 -25.65 -2.19
CA MET A 1 0.23 -25.63 -2.47
C MET A 1 -0.51 -26.60 -1.53
N PHE A 2 -0.29 -26.53 -0.21
CA PHE A 2 -0.87 -27.47 0.78
C PHE A 2 -1.43 -26.77 2.04
N LEU A 3 -1.38 -25.45 2.15
CA LEU A 3 -1.79 -24.71 3.36
C LEU A 3 -3.17 -24.02 3.25
N LEU A 4 -3.79 -23.97 2.08
CA LEU A 4 -5.08 -23.27 1.89
C LEU A 4 -6.31 -24.10 2.29
N ASN A 5 -6.20 -25.43 2.49
CA ASN A 5 -7.36 -26.28 2.79
C ASN A 5 -7.86 -26.24 4.25
N VAL A 6 -7.20 -25.50 5.14
CA VAL A 6 -7.60 -25.37 6.56
C VAL A 6 -8.21 -24.00 6.86
N ALA A 7 -7.99 -23.00 5.99
CA ALA A 7 -8.56 -21.68 6.12
C ALA A 7 -9.76 -21.54 5.16
N GLN A 8 -10.87 -20.95 5.61
CA GLN A 8 -12.01 -20.58 4.75
C GLN A 8 -11.61 -19.39 3.86
N MET A 9 -10.72 -19.64 2.91
CA MET A 9 -10.08 -18.63 2.08
C MET A 9 -9.89 -19.13 0.65
N ASP A 10 -10.40 -18.36 -0.32
CA ASP A 10 -10.23 -18.62 -1.74
C ASP A 10 -9.14 -17.69 -2.31
N LEU A 11 -8.13 -18.27 -2.96
CA LEU A 11 -7.16 -17.49 -3.73
C LEU A 11 -7.82 -16.99 -5.02
N LEU A 12 -8.02 -15.68 -5.12
CA LEU A 12 -8.61 -15.06 -6.31
C LEU A 12 -7.54 -14.66 -7.34
N GLY A 13 -6.34 -14.29 -6.89
CA GLY A 13 -5.26 -13.90 -7.80
C GLY A 13 -3.90 -13.79 -7.14
N PHE A 14 -2.86 -14.06 -7.91
CA PHE A 14 -1.47 -13.78 -7.56
C PHE A 14 -0.79 -13.13 -8.76
N TYR A 15 -0.18 -11.97 -8.54
CA TYR A 15 0.40 -11.15 -9.59
C TYR A 15 1.84 -10.80 -9.24
N SER A 16 2.75 -11.07 -10.19
CA SER A 16 4.09 -10.50 -10.20
C SER A 16 4.10 -9.37 -11.21
N CYS A 17 4.19 -8.14 -10.76
CA CYS A 17 3.93 -6.93 -11.53
C CYS A 17 5.20 -6.22 -11.98
N TRP A 18 5.14 -5.67 -13.19
CA TRP A 18 6.21 -4.97 -13.87
C TRP A 18 6.40 -3.55 -13.33
N ASN A 19 7.67 -3.18 -13.16
CA ASN A 19 8.10 -1.81 -12.91
C ASN A 19 8.73 -1.25 -14.19
N GLY A 20 8.05 -0.29 -14.83
CA GLY A 20 8.45 0.30 -16.11
C GLY A 20 9.79 1.05 -16.08
N TYR A 21 10.23 1.50 -14.90
CA TYR A 21 11.47 2.25 -14.71
C TYR A 21 12.67 1.33 -14.50
N GLN A 22 12.50 0.28 -13.69
CA GLN A 22 13.53 -0.73 -13.44
C GLN A 22 13.61 -1.79 -14.55
N LYS A 23 12.58 -1.89 -15.40
CA LYS A 23 12.44 -2.91 -16.44
C LYS A 23 12.55 -4.34 -15.88
N GLN A 24 11.91 -4.58 -14.75
CA GLN A 24 11.82 -5.88 -14.09
C GLN A 24 10.50 -6.03 -13.35
N ARG A 25 10.14 -7.26 -12.97
CA ARG A 25 9.03 -7.48 -12.03
C ARG A 25 9.54 -7.29 -10.61
N SER A 26 8.97 -6.36 -9.86
CA SER A 26 9.42 -6.03 -8.50
C SER A 26 8.30 -5.86 -7.48
N THR A 27 7.04 -5.98 -7.90
CA THR A 27 5.89 -5.89 -6.99
C THR A 27 5.09 -7.18 -7.07
N GLU A 28 4.91 -7.85 -5.93
CA GLU A 28 4.07 -9.03 -5.83
C GLU A 28 2.82 -8.74 -5.01
N VAL A 29 1.68 -9.20 -5.51
CA VAL A 29 0.37 -9.03 -4.87
C VAL A 29 -0.38 -10.35 -4.85
N ILE A 30 -1.05 -10.60 -3.73
CA ILE A 30 -2.05 -11.66 -3.60
C ILE A 30 -3.42 -11.04 -3.31
N VAL A 31 -4.45 -11.59 -3.94
CA VAL A 31 -5.87 -11.24 -3.73
C VAL A 31 -6.55 -12.49 -3.23
N ILE A 32 -7.09 -12.44 -2.01
CA ILE A 32 -7.73 -13.56 -1.33
C ILE A 32 -9.16 -13.14 -0.96
N LYS A 33 -10.09 -14.08 -1.00
CA LYS A 33 -11.43 -13.90 -0.45
C LYS A 33 -11.54 -14.72 0.82
N ASP A 34 -11.81 -14.05 1.93
CA ASP A 34 -12.23 -14.70 3.16
C ASP A 34 -13.70 -15.08 3.02
N THR A 35 -13.98 -16.39 3.08
CA THR A 35 -15.32 -16.96 2.99
C THR A 35 -15.95 -17.25 4.35
N SER A 36 -15.24 -16.94 5.45
CA SER A 36 -15.76 -17.06 6.81
C SER A 36 -16.64 -15.88 7.25
N THR A 37 -16.61 -14.77 6.49
CA THR A 37 -17.40 -13.57 6.79
C THR A 37 -18.62 -13.46 5.88
N ASP A 38 -19.71 -12.89 6.40
CA ASP A 38 -20.88 -12.50 5.60
C ASP A 38 -21.18 -10.99 5.80
N PRO A 39 -21.02 -10.14 4.76
CA PRO A 39 -20.54 -10.47 3.42
C PRO A 39 -19.07 -10.89 3.41
N ASN A 40 -18.67 -11.62 2.37
CA ASN A 40 -17.29 -12.05 2.17
C ASN A 40 -16.34 -10.84 2.10
N LEU A 41 -15.16 -10.97 2.71
CA LEU A 41 -14.13 -9.93 2.72
C LEU A 41 -13.03 -10.24 1.71
N ILE A 42 -12.71 -9.29 0.84
CA ILE A 42 -11.55 -9.41 -0.06
C ILE A 42 -10.32 -8.81 0.62
N ILE A 43 -9.22 -9.55 0.62
CA ILE A 43 -7.94 -9.14 1.19
C ILE A 43 -6.95 -8.99 0.05
N VAL A 44 -6.41 -7.78 -0.11
CA VAL A 44 -5.32 -7.51 -1.04
C VAL A 44 -4.06 -7.25 -0.26
N SER A 45 -3.07 -8.13 -0.41
CA SER A 45 -1.80 -8.02 0.28
C SER A 45 -0.66 -7.81 -0.70
N PHE A 46 0.09 -6.73 -0.50
CA PHE A 46 1.33 -6.44 -1.22
C PHE A 46 2.51 -7.06 -0.46
N ARG A 47 3.39 -7.74 -1.18
CA ARG A 47 4.63 -8.28 -0.60
C ARG A 47 5.62 -7.12 -0.34
N GLY A 48 6.28 -7.17 0.81
CA GLY A 48 7.48 -6.38 1.06
C GLY A 48 8.73 -7.01 0.43
N THR A 49 9.89 -6.40 0.64
CA THR A 49 11.18 -7.04 0.36
C THR A 49 11.49 -8.13 1.39
N ASP A 50 12.36 -9.06 1.04
CA ASP A 50 12.83 -10.05 1.99
C ASP A 50 13.60 -9.36 3.13
N PRO A 51 13.51 -9.84 4.40
CA PRO A 51 14.11 -9.15 5.54
C PRO A 51 15.63 -8.95 5.45
N PHE A 52 16.33 -9.85 4.75
CA PHE A 52 17.78 -9.73 4.50
C PHE A 52 18.10 -8.70 3.41
N ASP A 53 17.18 -8.50 2.45
CA ASP A 53 17.27 -7.44 1.43
C ASP A 53 16.63 -6.13 1.91
N ALA A 54 15.96 -6.11 3.07
CA ALA A 54 15.33 -4.92 3.60
C ALA A 54 16.38 -3.90 4.05
N ASP A 55 17.53 -4.36 4.58
CA ASP A 55 18.67 -3.49 4.90
C ASP A 55 19.27 -2.89 3.61
N ASP A 56 19.44 -3.70 2.57
CA ASP A 56 19.91 -3.25 1.25
C ASP A 56 18.90 -2.31 0.58
N TRP A 57 17.61 -2.61 0.68
CA TRP A 57 16.53 -1.74 0.24
C TRP A 57 16.54 -0.40 0.97
N CYS A 58 16.82 -0.38 2.28
CA CYS A 58 16.91 0.85 3.07
C CYS A 58 18.05 1.74 2.60
N THR A 59 19.15 1.15 2.12
CA THR A 59 20.28 1.89 1.53
C THR A 59 20.05 2.28 0.07
N ASP A 60 19.29 1.49 -0.68
CA ASP A 60 18.94 1.71 -2.10
C ASP A 60 17.64 2.50 -2.30
N LEU A 61 17.07 3.05 -1.21
CA LEU A 61 15.86 3.86 -1.27
C LEU A 61 16.02 4.99 -2.30
N ASP A 62 15.28 4.87 -3.40
CA ASP A 62 15.07 5.97 -4.34
C ASP A 62 14.21 7.04 -3.67
N LEU A 63 14.87 7.90 -2.89
CA LEU A 63 14.29 9.05 -2.17
C LEU A 63 13.82 10.18 -3.10
N SER A 64 13.68 9.92 -4.40
CA SER A 64 13.08 10.89 -5.31
C SER A 64 11.66 11.21 -4.89
N TRP A 65 11.29 12.47 -5.07
CA TRP A 65 9.93 12.94 -4.88
C TRP A 65 9.15 12.84 -6.19
N TYR A 66 7.94 12.32 -6.10
CA TYR A 66 6.91 12.50 -7.12
C TYR A 66 5.89 13.50 -6.57
N GLU A 67 5.86 14.70 -7.14
CA GLU A 67 5.00 15.79 -6.71
C GLU A 67 3.70 15.79 -7.49
N VAL A 68 2.58 15.84 -6.76
CA VAL A 68 1.23 15.90 -7.34
C VAL A 68 0.55 17.15 -6.81
N LYS A 69 0.06 17.99 -7.73
CA LYS A 69 -0.60 19.26 -7.40
C LYS A 69 -1.81 19.02 -6.49
N ASN A 70 -1.91 19.80 -5.40
CA ASN A 70 -2.96 19.71 -4.38
C ASN A 70 -3.00 18.38 -3.58
N VAL A 71 -1.98 17.55 -3.74
CA VAL A 71 -1.84 16.27 -3.04
C VAL A 71 -0.57 16.27 -2.21
N GLY A 72 0.52 16.88 -2.69
CA GLY A 72 1.81 16.94 -2.01
C GLY A 72 2.87 16.06 -2.67
N LYS A 73 3.95 15.78 -1.93
CA LYS A 73 5.08 14.97 -2.41
C LYS A 73 5.00 13.55 -1.89
N ILE A 74 5.23 12.60 -2.80
CA ILE A 74 5.09 11.17 -2.56
C ILE A 74 6.41 10.47 -2.94
N HIS A 75 6.76 9.40 -2.22
CA HIS A 75 7.97 8.63 -2.50
C HIS A 75 7.97 8.05 -3.92
N GLY A 76 8.81 8.59 -4.80
CA GLY A 76 8.86 8.28 -6.22
C GLY A 76 9.17 6.81 -6.50
N GLY A 77 10.10 6.20 -5.75
CA GLY A 77 10.39 4.77 -5.87
C GLY A 77 9.15 3.87 -5.66
N PHE A 78 8.31 4.17 -4.67
CA PHE A 78 7.11 3.38 -4.39
C PHE A 78 6.03 3.62 -5.43
N MET A 79 5.89 4.86 -5.93
CA MET A 79 4.97 5.16 -7.04
C MET A 79 5.36 4.40 -8.31
N LYS A 80 6.66 4.34 -8.64
CA LYS A 80 7.18 3.54 -9.76
C LYS A 80 6.90 2.05 -9.59
N ALA A 81 7.12 1.50 -8.39
CA ALA A 81 6.84 0.09 -8.09
C ALA A 81 5.35 -0.24 -8.17
N LEU A 82 4.48 0.71 -7.80
CA LEU A 82 3.04 0.54 -7.86
C LEU A 82 2.50 0.63 -9.31
N GLY A 83 3.21 1.29 -10.21
CA GLY A 83 2.86 1.36 -11.63
C GLY A 83 2.75 2.77 -12.22
N LEU A 84 3.40 3.77 -11.65
CA LEU A 84 3.54 5.10 -12.26
C LEU A 84 4.01 4.96 -13.71
N GLN A 85 3.41 5.73 -14.63
CA GLN A 85 3.83 5.81 -16.03
C GLN A 85 4.64 7.09 -16.27
N LYS A 86 5.30 7.18 -17.43
CA LYS A 86 6.14 8.35 -17.77
C LYS A 86 5.33 9.65 -17.81
N GLU A 87 4.09 9.55 -18.26
CA GLU A 87 3.09 10.60 -18.34
C GLU A 87 2.33 10.85 -17.03
N GLY A 88 2.66 10.10 -15.95
CA GLY A 88 2.03 10.22 -14.65
C GLY A 88 1.10 9.05 -14.33
N TRP A 89 -0.10 9.35 -13.84
CA TRP A 89 -1.15 8.38 -13.49
C TRP A 89 -2.33 8.52 -14.45
N PRO A 90 -2.25 7.98 -15.67
CA PRO A 90 -3.42 7.89 -16.53
C PRO A 90 -4.49 7.00 -15.87
N LYS A 91 -5.78 7.30 -16.07
CA LYS A 91 -6.85 6.51 -15.45
C LYS A 91 -6.88 5.07 -15.94
N GLU A 92 -6.58 4.87 -17.22
CA GLU A 92 -6.46 3.56 -17.87
C GLU A 92 -5.10 3.46 -18.56
N VAL A 93 -4.57 2.24 -18.62
CA VAL A 93 -3.40 1.90 -19.44
C VAL A 93 -3.79 0.79 -20.38
N ASN A 94 -3.29 0.83 -21.61
CA ASN A 94 -3.50 -0.27 -22.54
C ASN A 94 -2.62 -1.46 -22.12
N LEU A 95 -3.22 -2.43 -21.44
CA LEU A 95 -2.52 -3.65 -21.02
C LEU A 95 -2.21 -4.57 -22.23
N ASP A 96 -2.95 -4.44 -23.33
CA ASP A 96 -2.88 -5.31 -24.51
C ASP A 96 -1.87 -4.83 -25.57
N GLU A 97 -1.73 -3.52 -25.79
CA GLU A 97 -0.76 -2.94 -26.75
C GLU A 97 0.69 -2.99 -26.29
N THR A 98 0.96 -3.44 -25.06
CA THR A 98 2.33 -3.64 -24.57
C THR A 98 3.02 -4.87 -25.18
N GLN A 99 2.69 -5.25 -26.42
CA GLN A 99 3.32 -6.27 -27.28
C GLN A 99 3.71 -7.63 -26.67
N ASN A 100 3.38 -7.92 -25.42
CA ASN A 100 3.47 -9.22 -24.77
C ASN A 100 2.61 -9.17 -23.49
N ALA A 101 2.03 -10.30 -23.09
CA ALA A 101 1.34 -10.54 -21.81
C ALA A 101 2.22 -10.32 -20.54
N THR A 102 3.33 -9.59 -20.67
CA THR A 102 4.39 -9.33 -19.69
C THR A 102 4.19 -8.00 -18.93
N THR A 103 3.26 -7.18 -19.43
CA THR A 103 2.85 -5.79 -19.10
C THR A 103 2.24 -5.42 -17.74
N LEU A 104 2.11 -6.33 -16.77
CA LEU A 104 1.16 -6.11 -15.67
C LEU A 104 1.66 -5.10 -14.63
N TYR A 105 1.12 -3.89 -14.61
CA TYR A 105 1.38 -2.90 -13.55
C TYR A 105 0.48 -3.14 -12.33
N ALA A 106 1.03 -3.01 -11.12
CA ALA A 106 0.36 -3.44 -9.89
C ALA A 106 -0.98 -2.74 -9.66
N TYR A 107 -1.01 -1.40 -9.69
CA TYR A 107 -2.23 -0.62 -9.48
C TYR A 107 -3.32 -1.01 -10.48
N TYR A 108 -3.04 -0.94 -11.78
CA TYR A 108 -4.05 -1.17 -12.81
C TYR A 108 -4.57 -2.61 -12.81
N THR A 109 -3.67 -3.58 -12.62
CA THR A 109 -4.04 -5.00 -12.57
C THR A 109 -4.96 -5.29 -11.39
N VAL A 110 -4.57 -4.82 -10.21
CA VAL A 110 -5.33 -5.06 -8.97
C VAL A 110 -6.63 -4.27 -8.97
N ARG A 111 -6.63 -3.00 -9.40
CA ARG A 111 -7.84 -2.18 -9.50
C ARG A 111 -8.87 -2.83 -10.41
N ARG A 112 -8.44 -3.28 -11.61
CA ARG A 112 -9.33 -3.95 -12.56
C ARG A 112 -9.95 -5.22 -11.97
N HIS A 113 -9.11 -6.11 -11.40
CA HIS A 113 -9.60 -7.35 -10.83
C HIS A 113 -10.51 -7.13 -9.61
N LEU A 114 -10.15 -6.19 -8.72
CA LEU A 114 -11.01 -5.83 -7.59
C LEU A 114 -12.36 -5.29 -8.05
N LYS A 115 -12.37 -4.42 -9.07
CA LYS A 115 -13.60 -3.87 -9.63
C LYS A 115 -14.51 -4.99 -10.16
N GLU A 116 -13.96 -5.93 -10.92
CA GLU A 116 -14.68 -7.12 -11.41
C GLU A 116 -15.31 -7.94 -10.26
N ILE A 117 -14.58 -8.13 -9.16
CA ILE A 117 -15.09 -8.86 -7.97
C ILE A 117 -16.20 -8.08 -7.25
N LEU A 118 -16.01 -6.77 -7.05
CA LEU A 118 -16.94 -5.90 -6.33
C LEU A 118 -18.24 -5.67 -7.11
N ASP A 119 -18.18 -5.63 -8.44
CA ASP A 119 -19.34 -5.50 -9.32
C ASP A 119 -20.21 -6.76 -9.30
N GLN A 120 -19.62 -7.94 -9.13
CA GLN A 120 -20.34 -9.21 -9.00
C GLN A 120 -21.09 -9.33 -7.67
N ASN A 121 -20.61 -8.66 -6.62
CA ASN A 121 -21.17 -8.76 -5.28
C ASN A 121 -21.23 -7.37 -4.62
N PRO A 122 -22.36 -6.64 -4.73
CA PRO A 122 -22.51 -5.27 -4.24
C PRO A 122 -22.41 -5.08 -2.71
N THR A 123 -22.29 -6.15 -1.93
CA THR A 123 -22.10 -6.09 -0.48
C THR A 123 -20.68 -6.40 -0.02
N SER A 124 -19.85 -7.05 -0.86
CA SER A 124 -18.46 -7.42 -0.53
C SER A 124 -17.61 -6.21 -0.17
N LYS A 125 -16.82 -6.28 0.90
CA LYS A 125 -15.85 -5.22 1.19
C LYS A 125 -14.46 -5.71 0.88
N PHE A 126 -13.49 -4.80 0.89
CA PHE A 126 -12.10 -5.19 0.82
C PHE A 126 -11.22 -4.41 1.79
N ILE A 127 -10.09 -5.02 2.12
CA ILE A 127 -9.01 -4.39 2.87
C ILE A 127 -7.72 -4.45 2.06
N LEU A 128 -6.86 -3.47 2.32
CA LEU A 128 -5.50 -3.41 1.78
C LEU A 128 -4.51 -3.66 2.91
N THR A 129 -3.50 -4.49 2.66
CA THR A 129 -2.50 -4.79 3.67
C THR A 129 -1.13 -5.04 3.06
N GLY A 130 -0.12 -5.01 3.92
CA GLY A 130 1.25 -5.34 3.54
C GLY A 130 2.24 -5.08 4.67
N HIS A 131 3.38 -5.76 4.58
CA HIS A 131 4.52 -5.59 5.49
C HIS A 131 5.65 -4.82 4.81
N SER A 132 6.38 -3.98 5.54
CA SER A 132 7.53 -3.21 5.05
C SER A 132 7.13 -2.38 3.81
N LEU A 133 7.87 -2.50 2.70
CA LEU A 133 7.54 -1.92 1.39
C LEU A 133 6.10 -2.23 0.96
N GLY A 134 5.59 -3.44 1.23
CA GLY A 134 4.21 -3.81 0.90
C GLY A 134 3.18 -2.93 1.61
N GLY A 135 3.47 -2.51 2.85
CA GLY A 135 2.62 -1.56 3.57
C GLY A 135 2.59 -0.19 2.86
N ALA A 136 3.73 0.27 2.33
CA ALA A 136 3.78 1.51 1.57
C ALA A 136 2.95 1.42 0.29
N LEU A 137 3.06 0.30 -0.43
CA LEU A 137 2.27 0.06 -1.64
C LEU A 137 0.77 -0.01 -1.34
N ALA A 138 0.35 -0.60 -0.21
CA ALA A 138 -1.05 -0.69 0.19
C ALA A 138 -1.69 0.70 0.41
N ILE A 139 -1.04 1.60 1.16
CA ILE A 139 -1.58 2.95 1.37
C ILE A 139 -1.48 3.82 0.11
N LEU A 140 -0.44 3.65 -0.70
CA LEU A 140 -0.31 4.36 -1.98
C LEU A 140 -1.32 3.88 -3.02
N PHE A 141 -1.68 2.61 -3.03
CA PHE A 141 -2.79 2.10 -3.84
C PHE A 141 -4.08 2.86 -3.52
N THR A 142 -4.36 3.08 -2.23
CA THR A 142 -5.50 3.90 -1.79
C THR A 142 -5.38 5.34 -2.28
N ALA A 143 -4.20 5.94 -2.21
CA ALA A 143 -3.99 7.30 -2.71
C ALA A 143 -4.29 7.43 -4.21
N VAL A 144 -3.85 6.46 -5.02
CA VAL A 144 -4.13 6.48 -6.47
C VAL A 144 -5.61 6.23 -6.76
N LEU A 145 -6.32 5.41 -5.97
CA LEU A 145 -7.79 5.29 -6.08
C LEU A 145 -8.48 6.65 -5.87
N VAL A 146 -8.05 7.42 -4.87
CA VAL A 146 -8.56 8.77 -4.60
C VAL A 146 -8.23 9.70 -5.77
N MET A 147 -6.99 9.69 -6.27
CA MET A 147 -6.57 10.50 -7.41
C MET A 147 -7.32 10.17 -8.71
N HIS A 148 -7.83 8.95 -8.85
CA HIS A 148 -8.60 8.49 -10.01
C HIS A 148 -10.13 8.65 -9.84
N ASP A 149 -10.58 9.22 -8.73
CA ASP A 149 -11.99 9.38 -8.37
C ASP A 149 -12.76 8.04 -8.39
N GLU A 150 -12.16 6.95 -7.90
CA GLU A 150 -12.81 5.63 -7.78
C GLU A 150 -13.70 5.56 -6.53
N GLU A 151 -14.66 6.48 -6.40
CA GLU A 151 -15.48 6.65 -5.20
C GLU A 151 -16.22 5.37 -4.79
N GLN A 152 -16.79 4.64 -5.76
CA GLN A 152 -17.49 3.37 -5.50
C GLN A 152 -16.58 2.30 -4.89
N MET A 153 -15.30 2.27 -5.27
CA MET A 153 -14.35 1.36 -4.64
C MET A 153 -13.97 1.86 -3.25
N LEU A 154 -13.75 3.17 -3.09
CA LEU A 154 -13.39 3.77 -1.81
C LEU A 154 -14.48 3.59 -0.74
N GLU A 155 -15.76 3.67 -1.11
CA GLU A 155 -16.91 3.36 -0.24
C GLU A 155 -16.93 1.90 0.25
N ARG A 156 -16.23 1.01 -0.44
CA ARG A 156 -16.18 -0.44 -0.18
C ARG A 156 -14.85 -0.87 0.42
N LEU A 157 -13.90 0.06 0.56
CA LEU A 157 -12.63 -0.14 1.25
C LEU A 157 -12.87 -0.01 2.76
N GLU A 158 -12.81 -1.11 3.49
CA GLU A 158 -13.05 -1.10 4.93
C GLU A 158 -11.83 -0.58 5.71
N GLY A 159 -10.63 -0.83 5.20
CA GLY A 159 -9.44 -0.34 5.84
C GLY A 159 -8.13 -0.71 5.16
N VAL A 160 -7.10 0.00 5.59
CA VAL A 160 -5.70 -0.20 5.23
C VAL A 160 -4.93 -0.53 6.50
N TYR A 161 -4.37 -1.73 6.57
CA TYR A 161 -3.64 -2.22 7.74
C TYR A 161 -2.22 -2.53 7.34
N THR A 162 -1.24 -1.83 7.90
CA THR A 162 0.15 -1.95 7.46
C THR A 162 1.08 -2.29 8.61
N PHE A 163 2.12 -3.05 8.33
CA PHE A 163 3.06 -3.56 9.33
C PHE A 163 4.47 -3.14 8.96
N GLY A 164 5.18 -2.44 9.85
CA GLY A 164 6.54 -1.98 9.55
C GLY A 164 6.60 -0.98 8.38
N GLN A 165 5.53 -0.23 8.13
CA GLN A 165 5.42 0.65 6.96
C GLN A 165 6.41 1.83 7.02
N PRO A 166 7.22 2.07 5.96
CA PRO A 166 8.04 3.27 5.85
C PRO A 166 7.17 4.53 5.63
N ARG A 167 7.78 5.71 5.72
CA ARG A 167 7.10 6.96 5.36
C ARG A 167 6.96 7.02 3.84
N VAL A 168 5.80 7.48 3.38
CA VAL A 168 5.40 7.42 1.97
C VAL A 168 5.24 8.78 1.30
N GLY A 169 5.17 9.86 2.09
CA GLY A 169 4.93 11.20 1.58
C GLY A 169 5.32 12.28 2.58
N ASP A 170 5.13 13.54 2.20
CA ASP A 170 5.29 14.71 3.06
C ASP A 170 4.04 15.00 3.91
N GLU A 171 4.04 16.15 4.61
CA GLU A 171 2.91 16.56 5.45
C GLU A 171 1.66 16.90 4.65
N GLU A 172 1.80 17.50 3.46
CA GLU A 172 0.69 17.81 2.56
C GLU A 172 0.00 16.52 2.11
N PHE A 173 0.78 15.52 1.69
CA PHE A 173 0.27 14.17 1.37
C PHE A 173 -0.42 13.53 2.56
N GLY A 174 0.16 13.64 3.76
CA GLY A 174 -0.45 13.14 4.98
C GLY A 174 -1.80 13.79 5.29
N ASN A 175 -1.96 15.09 5.03
CA ASN A 175 -3.23 15.81 5.20
C ASN A 175 -4.26 15.39 4.14
N PHE A 176 -3.85 15.36 2.87
CA PHE A 176 -4.68 14.86 1.77
C PHE A 176 -5.25 13.47 2.06
N MET A 177 -4.41 12.54 2.52
CA MET A 177 -4.85 11.19 2.85
C MET A 177 -5.77 11.15 4.08
N LYS A 178 -5.48 11.92 5.14
CA LYS A 178 -6.37 11.98 6.32
C LYS A 178 -7.78 12.45 5.94
N ASP A 179 -7.88 13.48 5.12
CA ASP A 179 -9.17 14.03 4.70
C ASP A 179 -9.92 13.04 3.80
N SER A 180 -9.20 12.39 2.88
CA SER A 180 -9.76 11.38 1.97
C SER A 180 -10.26 10.14 2.72
N LEU A 181 -9.45 9.58 3.63
CA LEU A 181 -9.84 8.41 4.43
C LEU A 181 -11.04 8.73 5.32
N LYS A 182 -11.10 9.94 5.89
CA LYS A 182 -12.25 10.40 6.67
C LYS A 182 -13.51 10.56 5.82
N LYS A 183 -13.39 11.06 4.58
CA LYS A 183 -14.53 11.22 3.65
C LYS A 183 -15.22 9.88 3.39
N PHE A 184 -14.45 8.80 3.24
CA PHE A 184 -14.96 7.46 2.89
C PHE A 184 -15.08 6.50 4.09
N ASP A 185 -14.88 7.00 5.33
CA ASP A 185 -14.88 6.19 6.57
C ASP A 185 -13.91 4.98 6.53
N VAL A 186 -12.75 5.16 5.90
CA VAL A 186 -11.73 4.11 5.76
C VAL A 186 -10.83 4.10 6.99
N LYS A 187 -10.71 2.94 7.64
CA LYS A 187 -9.75 2.77 8.75
C LYS A 187 -8.33 2.71 8.22
N TYR A 188 -7.40 3.40 8.87
CA TYR A 188 -5.98 3.29 8.56
C TYR A 188 -5.16 3.12 9.83
N GLU A 189 -4.56 1.93 9.96
CA GLU A 189 -3.81 1.52 11.14
C GLU A 189 -2.42 1.04 10.74
N ARG A 190 -1.41 1.70 11.29
CA ARG A 190 -0.01 1.35 11.08
C ARG A 190 0.53 0.64 12.32
N TYR A 191 0.87 -0.62 12.18
CA TYR A 191 1.45 -1.45 13.23
C TYR A 191 2.98 -1.33 13.18
N VAL A 192 3.59 -0.98 14.31
CA VAL A 192 5.04 -0.85 14.45
C VAL A 192 5.53 -1.67 15.62
N TYR A 193 6.51 -2.54 15.38
CA TYR A 193 7.05 -3.42 16.41
C TYR A 193 8.42 -2.96 16.90
N CYS A 194 8.52 -2.73 18.20
CA CYS A 194 9.77 -2.55 18.95
C CYS A 194 10.78 -1.59 18.29
N ASN A 195 11.91 -2.13 17.83
CA ASN A 195 13.02 -1.40 17.22
C ASN A 195 13.04 -1.49 15.70
N ASP A 196 11.92 -1.87 15.08
CA ASP A 196 11.79 -1.87 13.62
C ASP A 196 12.24 -0.52 13.05
N MET A 197 13.23 -0.60 12.16
CA MET A 197 13.87 0.55 11.54
C MET A 197 13.08 1.04 10.33
N VAL A 198 12.29 0.18 9.68
CA VAL A 198 11.60 0.52 8.43
C VAL A 198 10.61 1.68 8.63
N PRO A 199 9.78 1.72 9.70
CA PRO A 199 8.94 2.88 10.00
C PRO A 199 9.70 4.15 10.36
N ARG A 200 11.02 4.08 10.53
CA ARG A 200 11.86 5.25 10.81
C ARG A 200 12.47 5.81 9.54
N LEU A 201 12.22 5.18 8.39
CA LEU A 201 12.74 5.55 7.09
C LEU A 201 11.63 5.99 6.12
N PRO A 202 11.91 6.90 5.18
CA PRO A 202 13.08 7.78 5.15
C PRO A 202 13.18 8.63 6.43
N PHE A 203 14.40 8.98 6.85
CA PHE A 203 14.61 9.71 8.11
C PHE A 203 13.83 11.03 8.13
N ASP A 204 13.26 11.36 9.29
CA ASP A 204 12.65 12.68 9.56
C ASP A 204 13.76 13.69 9.91
N ASP A 205 14.61 13.96 8.93
CA ASP A 205 15.57 15.06 8.95
C ASP A 205 14.99 16.27 8.18
N LYS A 206 15.44 17.48 8.53
CA LYS A 206 15.03 18.76 7.92
C LYS A 206 15.19 18.79 6.39
N THR A 207 15.99 17.88 5.84
CA THR A 207 16.33 17.74 4.42
C THR A 207 15.36 16.84 3.66
N LEU A 208 14.87 15.76 4.28
CA LEU A 208 14.06 14.74 3.62
C LEU A 208 12.56 14.92 3.83
N MET A 209 12.09 15.56 4.90
CA MET A 209 10.69 16.00 5.11
C MET A 209 9.57 14.94 4.97
N PHE A 210 9.88 13.65 4.82
CA PHE A 210 8.88 12.59 4.86
C PHE A 210 8.20 12.54 6.23
N LYS A 211 6.88 12.37 6.25
CA LYS A 211 6.07 12.30 7.46
C LYS A 211 5.17 11.07 7.46
N HIS A 212 4.94 10.55 8.66
CA HIS A 212 3.86 9.61 8.89
C HIS A 212 2.55 10.35 9.12
N PHE A 213 1.44 9.70 8.79
CA PHE A 213 0.08 10.13 9.11
C PHE A 213 -0.75 8.93 9.59
N GLY A 214 -1.95 9.20 10.10
CA GLY A 214 -2.82 8.17 10.69
C GLY A 214 -2.34 7.68 12.05
N ALA A 215 -3.10 6.75 12.63
CA ALA A 215 -2.78 6.16 13.92
C ALA A 215 -1.60 5.18 13.80
N CYS A 216 -0.69 5.21 14.79
CA CYS A 216 0.39 4.25 14.95
C CYS A 216 0.10 3.34 16.15
N LEU A 217 -0.06 2.04 15.91
CA LEU A 217 -0.22 1.01 16.92
C LEU A 217 1.15 0.41 17.21
N TYR A 218 1.80 0.90 18.27
CA TYR A 218 3.14 0.48 18.65
C TYR A 218 3.09 -0.70 19.63
N TYR A 219 3.87 -1.74 19.38
CA TYR A 219 4.03 -2.89 20.27
C TYR A 219 5.47 -2.98 20.77
N ASP A 220 5.68 -3.10 22.07
CA ASP A 220 7.01 -3.34 22.64
C ASP A 220 7.46 -4.81 22.49
N SER A 221 8.68 -5.13 22.94
CA SER A 221 9.24 -6.49 22.88
C SER A 221 8.51 -7.52 23.75
N PHE A 222 7.53 -7.08 24.56
CA PHE A 222 6.65 -7.94 25.34
C PHE A 222 5.22 -7.97 24.77
N TYR A 223 5.03 -7.50 23.52
CA TYR A 223 3.75 -7.39 22.83
C TYR A 223 2.70 -6.52 23.56
N LYS A 224 3.14 -5.56 24.39
CA LYS A 224 2.22 -4.57 24.98
C LYS A 224 2.00 -3.43 23.99
N GLY A 225 0.75 -3.28 23.56
CA GLY A 225 0.33 -2.27 22.59
C GLY A 225 0.12 -0.87 23.20
N LYS A 226 0.48 0.18 22.45
CA LYS A 226 0.19 1.59 22.73
C LYS A 226 -0.22 2.30 21.45
N VAL A 227 -1.32 3.06 21.50
CA VAL A 227 -1.75 3.91 20.39
C VAL A 227 -0.99 5.24 20.45
N THR A 228 -0.32 5.61 19.37
CA THR A 228 0.46 6.86 19.26
C THR A 228 0.02 7.61 18.00
N TYR A 229 -0.27 8.91 18.12
CA TYR A 229 -0.61 9.78 16.99
C TYR A 229 0.55 10.69 16.55
N LEU A 230 1.74 10.46 17.09
CA LEU A 230 2.93 11.27 16.83
C LEU A 230 3.53 10.94 15.47
N THR A 231 3.86 11.99 14.71
CA THR A 231 4.58 11.91 13.43
C THR A 231 6.03 11.42 13.59
N ARG A 232 6.59 11.56 14.80
CA ARG A 232 7.88 11.02 15.21
C ARG A 232 7.68 9.90 16.22
N ILE A 233 8.17 8.71 15.88
CA ILE A 233 8.38 7.63 16.86
C ILE A 233 9.64 8.00 17.66
N LEU A 234 9.47 8.86 18.67
CA LEU A 234 10.52 9.19 19.62
C LEU A 234 10.59 8.06 20.66
N ILE A 235 11.20 6.94 20.29
CA ILE A 235 11.67 5.98 21.30
C ILE A 235 13.04 6.49 21.72
N LYS A 236 13.09 7.18 22.87
CA LYS A 236 14.36 7.41 23.56
C LYS A 236 14.90 6.04 23.97
N PHE A 237 16.09 5.72 23.48
CA PHE A 237 16.91 4.62 23.99
C PHE A 237 17.24 4.84 25.47
#